data_AF-A0AAV3TCA5-F1
#
_entry.id   AF-A0AAV3TCA5-F1
#
_cell.length_a   1.000
_cell.length_b   1.000
_cell.length_c   1.000
_cell.angle_alpha   90.00
_cell.angle_beta   90.00
_cell.angle_gamma   90.00
#
_symmetry.space_group_name_H-M   'P 1'
#
loop_
_entity.id
_entity.type
_entity.pdbx_description
1 polymer ?
#
loop_
_entity_poly.entity_id
_entity_poly.type
_entity_poly.pdbx_seq_one_letter_code
_entity_poly.pdbx_strand_id
1 'polypeptide(L)'
;MADESKRSQRKEAVNRRSYLKATAGAAGIAAFGLNAAAAADDYEEIVVDAGDTYSVSLGDGDTLENVLIDISASGAGYSINADGDGWAIRNVGVRGTFDSHSNDSQITLNTPSSDSTGVVENVYLPGASSPGHSYDGAKGIYVFRDHAGDILIRNVNIKRMQDNGIYASSPGHDADNALGGTVRVEDSYFEDNATVGIRLGTSGSYAENCVMVGGIHRGFWAYYEETELRNCDLLDNGTDIVVGGGSYDKQAEASVIATDSRWESEDLEYDSNDIQGESQGTPEDRVPEGVPTSAEAAASGSASSGNTGGSTDSDSSDDTGDESALPQGDFALTVSTDGDLAEYIVELDAEDVTAGEGADTHDHDYEDRAFERNGNWYVHGYTAGGTETFQVTGGEILRLGAAQGSPLFTADGQRLDTGAVDSISSIPDVEDGADTDGDRSDDQNTDSDADSGSDTELANRVVVDGTQSDDVSTYKFTVSGTVESDPEGTTLVNGGSDWDTIEDNVSEDSVVGIVSEGEDAYVYSGEVTNMVIRGNATVTIQNE
;
A
#
# COMPACT_ATOMS: atom_id res chain seq x y z
N MET A 1 -29.99 -53.75 -16.62
CA MET A 1 -28.88 -54.21 -17.49
C MET A 1 -28.47 -52.96 -18.28
N ALA A 2 -27.68 -52.09 -17.65
CA ALA A 2 -26.25 -51.84 -17.96
C ALA A 2 -26.10 -51.27 -19.39
N ASP A 3 -25.58 -50.05 -19.57
CA ASP A 3 -24.15 -49.78 -19.36
C ASP A 3 -23.83 -48.30 -19.10
N GLU A 4 -22.81 -48.10 -18.26
CA GLU A 4 -22.23 -46.83 -17.83
C GLU A 4 -21.31 -46.24 -18.91
N SER A 5 -21.42 -44.95 -19.20
CA SER A 5 -20.24 -44.16 -19.62
C SER A 5 -20.29 -42.75 -19.02
N LYS A 6 -20.16 -42.71 -17.69
CA LYS A 6 -19.66 -41.52 -17.00
C LYS A 6 -18.21 -41.33 -17.42
N ARG A 7 -17.95 -40.40 -18.35
CA ARG A 7 -16.58 -39.94 -18.63
C ARG A 7 -16.17 -39.03 -17.47
N SER A 8 -15.53 -39.64 -16.48
CA SER A 8 -14.78 -38.99 -15.41
C SER A 8 -13.74 -38.04 -16.04
N GLN A 9 -14.01 -36.74 -15.97
CA GLN A 9 -12.96 -35.75 -15.79
C GLN A 9 -12.97 -35.40 -14.31
N ARG A 10 -11.92 -35.87 -13.63
CA ARG A 10 -11.63 -35.58 -12.23
C ARG A 10 -11.53 -34.07 -12.05
N LYS A 11 -12.38 -33.49 -11.18
CA LYS A 11 -11.99 -32.34 -10.38
C LYS A 11 -10.73 -32.75 -9.62
N GLU A 12 -9.60 -32.12 -9.88
CA GLU A 12 -8.47 -32.24 -8.97
C GLU A 12 -8.85 -31.49 -7.70
N ALA A 13 -9.04 -32.25 -6.63
CA ALA A 13 -9.03 -31.71 -5.29
C ALA A 13 -7.60 -31.27 -5.02
N VAL A 14 -7.37 -29.96 -4.98
CA VAL A 14 -6.16 -29.38 -4.40
C VAL A 14 -6.15 -29.81 -2.93
N ASN A 15 -5.14 -30.55 -2.51
CA ASN A 15 -5.02 -30.99 -1.13
C ASN A 15 -3.56 -30.89 -0.68
N ARG A 16 -3.35 -29.93 0.23
CA ARG A 16 -2.29 -29.83 1.25
C ARG A 16 -0.85 -30.03 0.76
N ARG A 17 -0.20 -28.89 0.48
CA ARG A 17 1.13 -28.68 -0.12
C ARG A 17 1.11 -28.64 -1.64
N SER A 18 0.64 -27.51 -2.17
CA SER A 18 0.83 -27.18 -3.57
C SER A 18 1.98 -26.18 -3.67
N TYR A 19 3.06 -26.58 -4.34
CA TYR A 19 3.91 -25.62 -5.07
C TYR A 19 3.02 -25.10 -6.21
N LEU A 20 2.72 -23.82 -6.20
CA LEU A 20 1.75 -23.19 -7.06
C LEU A 20 2.36 -23.04 -8.45
N LYS A 21 2.29 -24.09 -9.28
CA LYS A 21 2.46 -23.92 -10.73
C LYS A 21 1.34 -23.02 -11.26
N ALA A 22 1.63 -21.72 -11.31
CA ALA A 22 0.79 -20.71 -11.90
C ALA A 22 0.40 -21.17 -13.31
N THR A 23 -0.90 -21.35 -13.55
CA THR A 23 -1.40 -21.51 -14.91
C THR A 23 -1.58 -20.08 -15.43
N ALA A 24 -0.54 -19.56 -16.08
CA ALA A 24 -0.56 -18.24 -16.72
C ALA A 24 -1.77 -18.15 -17.67
N GLY A 25 -2.72 -17.28 -17.33
CA GLY A 25 -3.80 -16.86 -18.21
C GLY A 25 -3.31 -15.78 -19.17
N ALA A 26 -2.34 -16.11 -20.03
CA ALA A 26 -1.87 -15.20 -21.08
C ALA A 26 -2.55 -15.55 -22.41
N ALA A 27 -3.42 -14.67 -22.91
CA ALA A 27 -3.86 -14.70 -24.29
C ALA A 27 -2.83 -13.98 -25.18
N GLY A 28 -1.83 -14.69 -25.75
CA GLY A 28 -1.15 -14.19 -26.97
C GLY A 28 0.33 -14.49 -27.27
N ILE A 29 0.71 -15.77 -27.41
CA ILE A 29 1.75 -16.35 -28.33
C ILE A 29 3.25 -15.93 -28.19
N ALA A 30 4.11 -16.87 -27.73
CA ALA A 30 5.03 -17.68 -28.57
C ALA A 30 6.03 -18.50 -27.72
N ALA A 31 6.08 -19.81 -27.97
CA ALA A 31 7.03 -20.74 -27.34
C ALA A 31 8.48 -20.56 -27.84
N PHE A 32 9.47 -20.69 -26.94
CA PHE A 32 10.54 -21.72 -26.94
C PHE A 32 11.71 -21.30 -26.04
N GLY A 33 11.97 -22.07 -24.99
CA GLY A 33 13.16 -21.89 -24.16
C GLY A 33 13.20 -22.72 -22.88
N LEU A 34 12.86 -24.00 -22.93
CA LEU A 34 13.17 -24.94 -21.85
C LEU A 34 14.70 -25.08 -21.72
N ASN A 35 15.32 -24.19 -20.95
CA ASN A 35 16.59 -24.44 -20.29
C ASN A 35 16.28 -24.61 -18.80
N ALA A 36 15.88 -25.82 -18.45
CA ALA A 36 16.07 -26.32 -17.10
C ALA A 36 17.59 -26.38 -16.85
N ALA A 37 18.13 -25.32 -16.26
CA ALA A 37 19.36 -25.36 -15.50
C ALA A 37 18.95 -25.27 -14.03
N ALA A 38 18.81 -26.44 -13.40
CA ALA A 38 18.59 -26.54 -11.97
C ALA A 38 19.81 -25.99 -11.22
N ALA A 39 19.64 -24.83 -10.59
CA ALA A 39 20.06 -24.64 -9.21
C ALA A 39 18.86 -25.04 -8.34
N ALA A 40 19.10 -25.76 -7.24
CA ALA A 40 18.06 -26.17 -6.32
C ALA A 40 17.83 -25.01 -5.35
N ASP A 41 16.98 -24.06 -5.73
CA ASP A 41 16.57 -23.01 -4.81
C ASP A 41 15.46 -23.56 -3.91
N ASP A 42 15.50 -23.22 -2.62
CA ASP A 42 14.58 -23.72 -1.59
C ASP A 42 13.15 -23.13 -1.72
N TYR A 43 12.85 -22.42 -2.81
CA TYR A 43 11.61 -21.70 -3.08
C TYR A 43 11.26 -21.67 -4.59
N GLU A 44 10.01 -21.35 -4.91
CA GLU A 44 9.53 -21.03 -6.25
C GLU A 44 9.68 -19.53 -6.54
N GLU A 45 10.28 -19.17 -7.66
CA GLU A 45 10.37 -17.76 -8.11
C GLU A 45 9.29 -17.46 -9.15
N ILE A 46 8.49 -16.42 -8.88
CA ILE A 46 7.44 -15.90 -9.75
C ILE A 46 7.90 -14.52 -10.24
N VAL A 47 8.36 -14.46 -11.49
CA VAL A 47 8.72 -13.18 -12.12
C VAL A 47 7.46 -12.56 -12.71
N VAL A 48 7.16 -11.32 -12.32
CA VAL A 48 6.02 -10.54 -12.80
C VAL A 48 6.49 -9.57 -13.88
N ASP A 49 5.83 -9.60 -15.03
CA ASP A 49 6.18 -8.74 -16.16
C ASP A 49 5.77 -7.28 -15.89
N ALA A 50 6.37 -6.34 -16.63
CA ALA A 50 6.10 -4.91 -16.47
C ALA A 50 4.61 -4.59 -16.68
N GLY A 51 4.00 -3.90 -15.72
CA GLY A 51 2.58 -3.54 -15.72
C GLY A 51 1.62 -4.67 -15.35
N ASP A 52 2.10 -5.89 -15.12
CA ASP A 52 1.27 -7.02 -14.71
C ASP A 52 1.23 -7.15 -13.17
N THR A 53 0.19 -7.80 -12.65
CA THR A 53 0.06 -8.10 -11.22
C THR A 53 -0.07 -9.60 -10.99
N TYR A 54 0.75 -10.15 -10.10
CA TYR A 54 0.54 -11.51 -9.60
C TYR A 54 -0.55 -11.54 -8.53
N SER A 55 -1.67 -12.20 -8.80
CA SER A 55 -2.78 -12.32 -7.86
C SER A 55 -3.03 -13.76 -7.43
N VAL A 56 -3.25 -13.97 -6.12
CA VAL A 56 -3.61 -15.28 -5.55
C VAL A 56 -4.64 -15.13 -4.43
N SER A 57 -5.61 -16.05 -4.39
CA SER A 57 -6.62 -16.13 -3.34
C SER A 57 -6.51 -17.44 -2.57
N LEU A 58 -6.56 -17.37 -1.24
CA LEU A 58 -6.59 -18.50 -0.32
C LEU A 58 -7.95 -18.61 0.35
N GLY A 59 -8.56 -19.79 0.32
CA GLY A 59 -9.75 -20.13 1.09
C GLY A 59 -9.45 -21.08 2.24
N ASP A 60 -10.46 -21.84 2.66
CA ASP A 60 -10.37 -22.75 3.81
C ASP A 60 -9.22 -23.76 3.70
N GLY A 61 -8.27 -23.68 4.63
CA GLY A 61 -7.15 -24.62 4.75
C GLY A 61 -6.07 -24.49 3.68
N ASP A 62 -6.15 -23.46 2.83
CA ASP A 62 -5.17 -23.22 1.77
C ASP A 62 -3.83 -22.72 2.34
N THR A 63 -2.75 -22.88 1.58
CA THR A 63 -1.44 -22.38 1.98
C THR A 63 -0.65 -21.89 0.77
N LEU A 64 -0.11 -20.67 0.88
CA LEU A 64 0.93 -20.13 0.01
C LEU A 64 2.25 -20.24 0.76
N GLU A 65 3.22 -20.99 0.22
CA GLU A 65 4.49 -21.18 0.91
C GLU A 65 5.72 -21.32 0.02
N ASN A 66 6.85 -20.79 0.51
CA ASN A 66 8.18 -20.84 -0.11
C ASN A 66 8.18 -20.23 -1.52
N VAL A 67 7.77 -18.97 -1.60
CA VAL A 67 7.65 -18.24 -2.87
C VAL A 67 8.42 -16.93 -2.80
N LEU A 68 9.18 -16.66 -3.84
CA LEU A 68 9.75 -15.36 -4.14
C LEU A 68 8.95 -14.72 -5.27
N ILE A 69 8.28 -13.62 -5.01
CA ILE A 69 7.54 -12.85 -6.01
C ILE A 69 8.46 -11.69 -6.45
N ASP A 70 8.90 -11.69 -7.69
CA ASP A 70 9.79 -10.68 -8.25
C ASP A 70 8.98 -9.66 -9.06
N ILE A 71 8.82 -8.47 -8.48
CA ILE A 71 8.16 -7.29 -9.06
C ILE A 71 9.20 -6.23 -9.48
N SER A 72 10.43 -6.62 -9.82
CA SER A 72 11.48 -5.66 -10.21
C SER A 72 11.22 -4.97 -11.56
N ALA A 73 10.25 -5.46 -12.35
CA ALA A 73 9.83 -4.82 -13.59
C ALA A 73 8.91 -3.62 -13.29
N SER A 74 9.03 -2.54 -14.07
CA SER A 74 8.25 -1.32 -13.81
C SER A 74 6.74 -1.57 -13.92
N GLY A 75 5.99 -1.09 -12.94
CA GLY A 75 4.55 -1.26 -12.80
C GLY A 75 4.15 -2.69 -12.44
N ALA A 76 5.08 -3.58 -12.11
CA ALA A 76 4.75 -4.93 -11.69
C ALA A 76 4.22 -4.93 -10.24
N GLY A 77 3.14 -5.67 -10.02
CA GLY A 77 2.45 -5.72 -8.74
C GLY A 77 2.26 -7.13 -8.19
N TYR A 78 1.74 -7.20 -6.97
CA TYR A 78 1.25 -8.45 -6.38
C TYR A 78 0.03 -8.19 -5.49
N SER A 79 -0.85 -9.19 -5.39
CA SER A 79 -2.03 -9.17 -4.54
C SER A 79 -2.27 -10.57 -3.95
N ILE A 80 -2.29 -10.67 -2.62
CA ILE A 80 -2.53 -11.92 -1.89
C ILE A 80 -3.77 -11.75 -1.02
N ASN A 81 -4.87 -12.42 -1.38
CA ASN A 81 -6.11 -12.36 -0.62
C ASN A 81 -6.36 -13.67 0.12
N ALA A 82 -6.36 -13.66 1.45
CA ALA A 82 -6.74 -14.80 2.27
C ALA A 82 -8.11 -14.55 2.92
N ASP A 83 -9.12 -15.31 2.50
CA ASP A 83 -10.49 -15.19 3.00
C ASP A 83 -11.09 -16.59 3.22
N GLY A 84 -11.07 -17.03 4.47
CA GLY A 84 -11.53 -18.36 4.87
C GLY A 84 -10.94 -18.82 6.20
N ASP A 85 -11.14 -20.09 6.53
CA ASP A 85 -10.71 -20.67 7.80
C ASP A 85 -9.44 -21.52 7.68
N GLY A 86 -8.47 -21.32 8.57
CA GLY A 86 -7.28 -22.18 8.63
C GLY A 86 -6.29 -22.00 7.47
N TRP A 87 -6.33 -20.88 6.76
CA TRP A 87 -5.36 -20.55 5.71
C TRP A 87 -3.98 -20.21 6.29
N ALA A 88 -2.96 -20.22 5.43
CA ALA A 88 -1.63 -19.75 5.81
C ALA A 88 -0.81 -19.14 4.66
N ILE A 89 -0.02 -18.13 4.98
CA ILE A 89 1.00 -17.51 4.13
C ILE A 89 2.34 -17.68 4.86
N ARG A 90 3.27 -18.45 4.29
CA ARG A 90 4.54 -18.80 4.96
C ARG A 90 5.73 -18.66 4.05
N ASN A 91 6.83 -18.07 4.50
CA ASN A 91 8.06 -18.00 3.71
C ASN A 91 7.79 -17.35 2.34
N VAL A 92 7.29 -16.12 2.36
CA VAL A 92 6.98 -15.36 1.14
C VAL A 92 7.82 -14.09 1.12
N GLY A 93 8.69 -13.98 0.12
CA GLY A 93 9.47 -12.78 -0.13
C GLY A 93 8.98 -12.05 -1.35
N VAL A 94 8.96 -10.72 -1.30
CA VAL A 94 8.77 -9.87 -2.48
C VAL A 94 10.06 -9.15 -2.80
N ARG A 95 10.58 -9.34 -4.01
CA ARG A 95 11.75 -8.63 -4.56
C ARG A 95 11.28 -7.52 -5.48
N GLY A 96 11.97 -6.39 -5.47
CA GLY A 96 11.66 -5.22 -6.29
C GLY A 96 11.06 -4.12 -5.44
N THR A 97 10.35 -3.20 -6.08
CA THR A 97 9.73 -2.06 -5.40
C THR A 97 8.33 -1.89 -5.95
N PHE A 98 7.36 -1.63 -5.07
CA PHE A 98 5.98 -1.45 -5.48
C PHE A 98 5.81 -0.07 -6.14
N ASP A 99 5.82 -0.02 -7.46
CA ASP A 99 5.64 1.19 -8.28
C ASP A 99 4.35 1.16 -9.13
N SER A 100 3.59 0.06 -9.03
CA SER A 100 2.25 -0.02 -9.60
C SER A 100 1.32 0.93 -8.83
N HIS A 101 0.62 1.81 -9.54
CA HIS A 101 -0.24 2.87 -8.97
C HIS A 101 -1.58 2.34 -8.40
N SER A 102 -1.59 1.15 -7.77
CA SER A 102 -2.80 0.61 -7.15
C SER A 102 -2.91 1.02 -5.69
N ASN A 103 -4.07 1.53 -5.31
CA ASN A 103 -4.47 1.81 -3.94
C ASN A 103 -4.83 0.54 -3.12
N ASP A 104 -4.66 -0.64 -3.71
CA ASP A 104 -4.98 -1.92 -3.09
C ASP A 104 -4.00 -2.27 -1.97
N SER A 105 -4.55 -2.89 -0.92
CA SER A 105 -3.73 -3.58 0.07
C SER A 105 -3.14 -4.84 -0.54
N GLN A 106 -1.82 -4.95 -0.44
CA GLN A 106 -1.02 -5.95 -1.12
C GLN A 106 -1.28 -7.35 -0.55
N ILE A 107 -1.61 -7.40 0.74
CA ILE A 107 -2.08 -8.61 1.42
C ILE A 107 -3.37 -8.27 2.18
N THR A 108 -4.45 -9.01 1.91
CA THR A 108 -5.73 -8.85 2.60
C THR A 108 -6.12 -10.13 3.32
N LEU A 109 -6.57 -10.02 4.57
CA LEU A 109 -6.77 -11.16 5.48
C LEU A 109 -8.18 -11.15 6.09
N ASN A 110 -8.84 -12.31 6.09
CA ASN A 110 -10.08 -12.57 6.80
C ASN A 110 -10.12 -14.01 7.32
N THR A 111 -10.54 -14.18 8.57
CA THR A 111 -10.89 -15.48 9.15
C THR A 111 -12.29 -15.34 9.76
N PRO A 112 -13.33 -15.82 9.06
CA PRO A 112 -14.73 -15.50 9.39
C PRO A 112 -15.30 -16.34 10.54
N SER A 113 -14.71 -17.49 10.88
CA SER A 113 -15.15 -18.29 12.03
C SER A 113 -14.38 -17.93 13.30
N SER A 114 -15.09 -17.73 14.41
CA SER A 114 -14.50 -17.28 15.68
C SER A 114 -13.65 -18.33 16.40
N ASP A 115 -13.69 -19.60 15.96
CA ASP A 115 -12.87 -20.70 16.48
C ASP A 115 -11.75 -21.13 15.51
N SER A 116 -11.45 -20.29 14.51
CA SER A 116 -10.48 -20.53 13.46
C SER A 116 -9.29 -19.57 13.56
N THR A 117 -8.17 -19.96 12.95
CA THR A 117 -6.93 -19.19 12.95
C THR A 117 -6.33 -19.08 11.56
N GLY A 118 -6.04 -17.86 11.11
CA GLY A 118 -5.20 -17.56 9.95
C GLY A 118 -3.75 -17.28 10.37
N VAL A 119 -2.78 -17.60 9.52
CA VAL A 119 -1.34 -17.42 9.85
C VAL A 119 -0.58 -16.74 8.72
N VAL A 120 0.13 -15.66 9.03
CA VAL A 120 1.19 -15.05 8.22
C VAL A 120 2.51 -15.23 8.97
N GLU A 121 3.49 -15.87 8.33
CA GLU A 121 4.77 -16.18 8.97
C GLU A 121 5.94 -16.02 7.99
N ASN A 122 7.01 -15.37 8.45
CA ASN A 122 8.27 -15.24 7.68
C ASN A 122 8.04 -14.58 6.30
N VAL A 123 7.60 -13.32 6.32
CA VAL A 123 7.26 -12.53 5.13
C VAL A 123 8.12 -11.29 5.03
N TYR A 124 8.60 -10.95 3.84
CA TYR A 124 9.38 -9.74 3.56
C TYR A 124 8.72 -8.91 2.46
N LEU A 125 8.40 -7.64 2.77
CA LEU A 125 7.79 -6.69 1.84
C LEU A 125 8.71 -5.46 1.66
N PRO A 126 9.18 -5.16 0.43
CA PRO A 126 10.23 -4.16 0.18
C PRO A 126 9.73 -2.70 0.13
N GLY A 127 8.42 -2.46 0.19
CA GLY A 127 7.82 -1.13 0.17
C GLY A 127 7.64 -0.53 -1.22
N ALA A 128 7.14 0.71 -1.27
CA ALA A 128 6.74 1.42 -2.49
C ALA A 128 7.81 2.36 -3.04
N SER A 129 7.73 2.67 -4.34
CA SER A 129 8.74 3.47 -5.06
C SER A 129 8.63 4.97 -4.80
N SER A 130 7.45 5.45 -4.44
CA SER A 130 7.20 6.84 -4.10
C SER A 130 7.21 7.02 -2.58
N PRO A 131 8.13 7.82 -2.02
CA PRO A 131 8.15 8.08 -0.59
C PRO A 131 6.97 8.97 -0.18
N GLY A 132 6.59 8.89 1.09
CA GLY A 132 5.60 9.78 1.68
C GLY A 132 4.28 9.10 2.06
N HIS A 133 3.48 9.84 2.82
CA HIS A 133 2.14 9.43 3.19
C HIS A 133 1.18 9.61 2.02
N SER A 134 0.45 8.56 1.67
CA SER A 134 -0.73 8.63 0.81
C SER A 134 -1.81 7.73 1.40
N TYR A 135 -3.00 8.29 1.67
CA TYR A 135 -4.16 7.47 2.10
C TYR A 135 -4.57 6.46 1.00
N ASP A 136 -4.27 6.79 -0.26
CA ASP A 136 -4.47 5.93 -1.43
C ASP A 136 -3.20 5.14 -1.79
N GLY A 137 -2.18 5.18 -0.94
CA GLY A 137 -0.91 4.51 -1.15
C GLY A 137 -0.91 3.04 -0.70
N ALA A 138 0.14 2.33 -1.12
CA ALA A 138 0.38 0.93 -0.79
C ALA A 138 0.30 0.62 0.72
N LYS A 139 -0.43 -0.44 1.09
CA LYS A 139 -0.62 -0.93 2.47
C LYS A 139 -0.07 -2.35 2.61
N GLY A 140 0.84 -2.58 3.53
CA GLY A 140 1.49 -3.90 3.65
C GLY A 140 0.48 -5.03 3.86
N ILE A 141 -0.29 -4.97 4.95
CA ILE A 141 -1.31 -5.97 5.31
C ILE A 141 -2.57 -5.25 5.78
N TYR A 142 -3.73 -5.66 5.27
CA TYR A 142 -5.05 -5.23 5.75
C TYR A 142 -5.88 -6.41 6.27
N VAL A 143 -6.54 -6.23 7.41
CA VAL A 143 -7.48 -7.20 7.98
C VAL A 143 -8.90 -6.70 7.79
N PHE A 144 -9.73 -7.52 7.15
CA PHE A 144 -11.12 -7.18 6.91
C PHE A 144 -11.93 -7.06 8.19
N ARG A 145 -12.92 -6.17 8.15
CA ARG A 145 -13.82 -5.84 9.26
C ARG A 145 -14.60 -7.05 9.80
N ASP A 146 -15.01 -7.96 8.92
CA ASP A 146 -15.77 -9.17 9.24
C ASP A 146 -14.92 -10.34 9.73
N HIS A 147 -13.64 -10.10 10.04
CA HIS A 147 -12.82 -11.07 10.76
C HIS A 147 -13.37 -11.30 12.17
N ALA A 148 -13.66 -12.57 12.49
CA ALA A 148 -14.19 -13.01 13.79
C ALA A 148 -13.26 -13.94 14.57
N GLY A 149 -12.31 -14.57 13.88
CA GLY A 149 -11.35 -15.54 14.45
C GLY A 149 -10.12 -14.90 15.09
N ASP A 150 -9.00 -15.61 14.97
CA ASP A 150 -7.66 -15.14 15.36
C ASP A 150 -6.74 -15.09 14.13
N ILE A 151 -5.96 -14.04 13.97
CA ILE A 151 -4.89 -13.97 12.98
C ILE A 151 -3.55 -13.81 13.69
N LEU A 152 -2.62 -14.72 13.41
CA LEU A 152 -1.22 -14.62 13.83
C LEU A 152 -0.37 -14.08 12.68
N ILE A 153 0.27 -12.94 12.90
CA ILE A 153 1.30 -12.38 12.02
C ILE A 153 2.62 -12.46 12.78
N ARG A 154 3.62 -13.14 12.24
CA ARG A 154 4.91 -13.25 12.91
C ARG A 154 6.10 -13.29 11.98
N ASN A 155 7.26 -12.85 12.46
CA ASN A 155 8.50 -12.85 11.70
C ASN A 155 8.33 -12.10 10.36
N VAL A 156 7.64 -10.96 10.38
CA VAL A 156 7.48 -10.14 9.17
C VAL A 156 8.44 -8.97 9.17
N ASN A 157 8.87 -8.57 7.97
CA ASN A 157 9.64 -7.37 7.73
C ASN A 157 8.93 -6.53 6.69
N ILE A 158 8.33 -5.42 7.13
CA ILE A 158 7.49 -4.58 6.27
C ILE A 158 8.06 -3.17 6.28
N LYS A 159 8.47 -2.71 5.11
CA LYS A 159 9.15 -1.44 4.97
C LYS A 159 8.44 -0.52 3.99
N ARG A 160 8.60 0.79 4.17
CA ARG A 160 8.34 1.83 3.15
C ARG A 160 6.97 1.73 2.51
N MET A 161 5.95 1.36 3.29
CA MET A 161 4.55 1.46 2.84
C MET A 161 4.14 2.93 2.88
N GLN A 162 3.43 3.38 1.85
CA GLN A 162 2.93 4.76 1.77
C GLN A 162 1.76 5.02 2.71
N ASP A 163 1.19 3.96 3.26
CA ASP A 163 0.16 4.01 4.28
C ASP A 163 0.61 3.12 5.45
N ASN A 164 -0.19 2.15 5.87
CA ASN A 164 0.07 1.26 6.99
C ASN A 164 1.03 0.13 6.61
N GLY A 165 1.94 -0.22 7.52
CA GLY A 165 2.58 -1.53 7.50
C GLY A 165 1.54 -2.63 7.76
N ILE A 166 0.81 -2.53 8.88
CA ILE A 166 -0.36 -3.35 9.20
C ILE A 166 -1.56 -2.46 9.54
N TYR A 167 -2.67 -2.68 8.83
CA TYR A 167 -3.98 -2.13 9.11
C TYR A 167 -4.89 -3.24 9.64
N ALA A 168 -5.00 -3.35 10.95
CA ALA A 168 -5.75 -4.42 11.62
C ALA A 168 -6.73 -3.91 12.68
N SER A 169 -7.19 -2.65 12.57
CA SER A 169 -8.21 -2.11 13.47
C SER A 169 -9.65 -2.33 13.01
N SER A 170 -9.89 -2.64 11.73
CA SER A 170 -11.25 -2.79 11.18
C SER A 170 -12.16 -3.73 11.99
N PRO A 171 -11.69 -4.88 12.51
CA PRO A 171 -12.55 -5.79 13.29
C PRO A 171 -13.11 -5.17 14.58
N GLY A 172 -12.47 -4.12 15.11
CA GLY A 172 -12.87 -3.42 16.32
C GLY A 172 -13.86 -2.26 16.09
N HIS A 173 -14.32 -2.02 14.86
CA HIS A 173 -15.31 -0.96 14.58
C HIS A 173 -16.65 -1.23 15.29
N ASP A 174 -17.51 -0.22 15.41
CA ASP A 174 -18.89 -0.33 15.93
C ASP A 174 -19.95 -0.73 14.88
N ALA A 175 -19.56 -1.03 13.64
CA ALA A 175 -20.49 -1.40 12.58
C ALA A 175 -21.00 -2.83 12.77
N ASP A 176 -22.22 -3.12 12.28
CA ASP A 176 -22.89 -4.42 12.45
C ASP A 176 -22.08 -5.62 11.88
N ASN A 177 -21.21 -5.37 10.91
CA ASN A 177 -20.35 -6.38 10.30
C ASN A 177 -18.93 -6.44 10.91
N ALA A 178 -18.64 -5.68 11.96
CA ALA A 178 -17.41 -5.80 12.74
C ALA A 178 -17.55 -6.93 13.76
N LEU A 179 -16.85 -8.04 13.54
CA LEU A 179 -17.07 -9.27 14.31
C LEU A 179 -16.10 -9.47 15.47
N GLY A 180 -15.17 -8.52 15.69
CA GLY A 180 -14.31 -8.51 16.87
C GLY A 180 -13.21 -9.58 16.87
N GLY A 181 -12.77 -10.05 15.70
CA GLY A 181 -11.61 -10.94 15.60
C GLY A 181 -10.32 -10.30 16.11
N THR A 182 -9.41 -11.14 16.62
CA THR A 182 -8.15 -10.72 17.25
C THR A 182 -6.97 -10.84 16.30
N VAL A 183 -6.04 -9.89 16.39
CA VAL A 183 -4.80 -9.91 15.59
C VAL A 183 -3.58 -9.85 16.52
N ARG A 184 -2.68 -10.81 16.35
CA ARG A 184 -1.46 -10.97 17.16
C ARG A 184 -0.26 -10.80 16.26
N VAL A 185 0.55 -9.78 16.54
CA VAL A 185 1.77 -9.46 15.78
C VAL A 185 2.97 -9.79 16.66
N GLU A 186 3.80 -10.74 16.26
CA GLU A 186 4.91 -11.27 17.05
C GLU A 186 6.24 -11.15 16.29
N ASP A 187 7.33 -10.87 16.99
CA ASP A 187 8.70 -11.00 16.48
C ASP A 187 8.88 -10.36 15.09
N SER A 188 8.53 -9.08 14.91
CA SER A 188 8.42 -8.44 13.58
C SER A 188 9.08 -7.06 13.51
N TYR A 189 9.48 -6.64 12.31
CA TYR A 189 10.21 -5.39 12.07
C TYR A 189 9.48 -4.50 11.06
N PHE A 190 9.32 -3.23 11.38
CA PHE A 190 8.61 -2.23 10.59
C PHE A 190 9.48 -0.99 10.43
N GLU A 191 9.75 -0.58 9.19
CA GLU A 191 10.65 0.54 8.89
C GLU A 191 9.99 1.50 7.90
N ASP A 192 10.01 2.80 8.18
CA ASP A 192 9.61 3.86 7.25
C ASP A 192 8.18 3.71 6.69
N ASN A 193 7.26 3.07 7.41
CA ASN A 193 5.85 3.01 7.01
C ASN A 193 5.17 4.34 7.35
N ALA A 194 4.54 4.98 6.36
CA ALA A 194 4.16 6.37 6.47
C ALA A 194 3.07 6.62 7.52
N THR A 195 1.90 5.96 7.41
CA THR A 195 0.77 6.20 8.32
C THR A 195 1.02 5.61 9.69
N VAL A 196 1.44 4.35 9.72
CA VAL A 196 1.76 3.62 10.95
C VAL A 196 2.49 2.31 10.65
N GLY A 197 3.40 1.89 11.53
CA GLY A 197 3.94 0.53 11.50
C GLY A 197 2.86 -0.53 11.76
N ILE A 198 2.21 -0.47 12.93
CA ILE A 198 1.15 -1.39 13.33
C ILE A 198 -0.09 -0.64 13.85
N ARG A 199 -1.27 -0.94 13.30
CA ARG A 199 -2.55 -0.44 13.81
C ARG A 199 -3.48 -1.57 14.22
N LEU A 200 -3.93 -1.56 15.47
CA LEU A 200 -4.82 -2.56 16.06
C LEU A 200 -6.08 -1.90 16.62
N GLY A 201 -7.17 -2.66 16.78
CA GLY A 201 -8.47 -2.10 17.20
C GLY A 201 -9.33 -2.97 18.08
N THR A 202 -8.97 -4.23 18.34
CA THR A 202 -9.84 -5.17 19.06
C THR A 202 -9.22 -5.63 20.37
N SER A 203 -10.04 -5.76 21.41
CA SER A 203 -9.65 -6.31 22.71
C SER A 203 -9.02 -7.69 22.57
N GLY A 204 -7.82 -7.86 23.13
CA GLY A 204 -7.03 -9.10 23.01
C GLY A 204 -6.06 -9.15 21.82
N SER A 205 -6.06 -8.12 20.96
CA SER A 205 -5.03 -7.94 19.93
C SER A 205 -3.77 -7.32 20.52
N TYR A 206 -2.59 -7.72 20.04
CA TYR A 206 -1.33 -7.24 20.57
C TYR A 206 -0.19 -7.19 19.55
N ALA A 207 0.79 -6.33 19.81
CA ALA A 207 2.13 -6.41 19.25
C ALA A 207 3.10 -6.90 20.35
N GLU A 208 3.90 -7.92 20.06
CA GLU A 208 4.88 -8.50 20.97
C GLU A 208 6.24 -8.65 20.29
N ASN A 209 7.31 -8.22 20.97
CA ASN A 209 8.68 -8.29 20.46
C ASN A 209 8.85 -7.68 19.05
N CYS A 210 8.16 -6.57 18.77
CA CYS A 210 8.21 -5.88 17.50
C CYS A 210 9.06 -4.60 17.57
N VAL A 211 9.62 -4.19 16.45
CA VAL A 211 10.32 -2.90 16.31
C VAL A 211 9.66 -2.07 15.21
N MET A 212 9.36 -0.81 15.51
CA MET A 212 8.70 0.16 14.62
C MET A 212 9.56 1.42 14.56
N VAL A 213 10.23 1.65 13.42
CA VAL A 213 11.23 2.71 13.27
C VAL A 213 10.95 3.60 12.07
N GLY A 214 11.20 4.90 12.20
CA GLY A 214 11.28 5.82 11.06
C GLY A 214 9.95 6.18 10.40
N GLY A 215 8.81 5.78 10.98
CA GLY A 215 7.49 6.05 10.41
C GLY A 215 7.17 7.54 10.40
N ILE A 216 6.67 8.06 9.27
CA ILE A 216 6.37 9.50 9.11
C ILE A 216 5.40 9.99 10.18
N HIS A 217 4.35 9.20 10.46
CA HIS A 217 3.33 9.57 11.44
C HIS A 217 3.44 8.77 12.73
N ARG A 218 3.27 7.43 12.68
CA ARG A 218 3.05 6.64 13.90
C ARG A 218 3.91 5.37 13.93
N GLY A 219 4.41 5.00 15.11
CA GLY A 219 4.95 3.65 15.30
C GLY A 219 3.81 2.63 15.46
N PHE A 220 2.99 2.82 16.49
CA PHE A 220 1.86 2.00 16.85
C PHE A 220 0.59 2.85 17.03
N TRP A 221 -0.55 2.30 16.59
CA TRP A 221 -1.85 2.97 16.71
C TRP A 221 -2.93 2.05 17.29
N ALA A 222 -3.35 2.34 18.52
CA ALA A 222 -4.52 1.73 19.15
C ALA A 222 -5.78 2.51 18.77
N TYR A 223 -6.65 1.91 17.96
CA TYR A 223 -7.66 2.70 17.26
C TYR A 223 -9.06 2.68 17.89
N TYR A 224 -9.53 1.57 18.46
CA TYR A 224 -10.90 1.44 18.98
C TYR A 224 -10.99 0.90 20.41
N GLU A 225 -10.46 -0.29 20.68
CA GLU A 225 -10.59 -0.96 21.99
C GLU A 225 -9.24 -1.04 22.74
N GLU A 226 -9.16 -1.86 23.80
CA GLU A 226 -7.92 -2.12 24.55
C GLU A 226 -6.98 -3.04 23.76
N THR A 227 -5.79 -2.56 23.44
CA THR A 227 -4.74 -3.35 22.75
C THR A 227 -3.49 -3.45 23.61
N GLU A 228 -2.56 -4.35 23.27
CA GLU A 228 -1.34 -4.53 24.07
C GLU A 228 -0.05 -4.34 23.27
N LEU A 229 0.95 -3.79 23.95
CA LEU A 229 2.30 -3.51 23.45
C LEU A 229 3.31 -4.17 24.40
N ARG A 230 3.91 -5.29 23.98
CA ARG A 230 4.72 -6.15 24.85
C ARG A 230 6.15 -6.26 24.32
N ASN A 231 7.16 -5.83 25.09
CA ASN A 231 8.57 -5.95 24.69
C ASN A 231 8.88 -5.34 23.31
N CYS A 232 8.24 -4.22 22.97
CA CYS A 232 8.41 -3.56 21.68
C CYS A 232 9.34 -2.34 21.77
N ASP A 233 9.94 -2.00 20.64
CA ASP A 233 10.78 -0.81 20.46
C ASP A 233 10.15 0.10 19.42
N LEU A 234 9.91 1.36 19.78
CA LEU A 234 9.35 2.37 18.89
C LEU A 234 10.26 3.59 18.95
N LEU A 235 10.82 3.99 17.81
CA LEU A 235 11.79 5.07 17.74
C LEU A 235 11.76 5.79 16.39
N ASP A 236 12.15 7.07 16.42
CA ASP A 236 12.25 7.91 15.22
C ASP A 236 10.95 7.98 14.39
N ASN A 237 9.80 7.72 15.02
CA ASN A 237 8.49 7.93 14.40
C ASN A 237 8.03 9.38 14.65
N GLY A 238 7.11 9.89 13.82
CA GLY A 238 6.45 11.17 14.09
C GLY A 238 5.86 11.25 15.51
N THR A 239 5.16 10.18 15.91
CA THR A 239 4.75 9.86 17.28
C THR A 239 4.85 8.35 17.47
N ASP A 240 5.47 7.85 18.53
CA ASP A 240 5.66 6.40 18.69
C ASP A 240 4.34 5.67 18.98
N ILE A 241 3.55 6.16 19.93
CA ILE A 241 2.25 5.55 20.29
C ILE A 241 1.13 6.57 20.13
N VAL A 242 0.10 6.23 19.37
CA VAL A 242 -1.16 6.99 19.32
C VAL A 242 -2.32 6.13 19.80
N VAL A 243 -3.18 6.72 20.62
CA VAL A 243 -4.40 6.07 21.13
C VAL A 243 -5.63 6.89 20.76
N GLY A 244 -6.62 6.25 20.14
CA GLY A 244 -7.84 6.87 19.65
C GLY A 244 -7.70 7.47 18.24
N GLY A 245 -8.59 8.39 17.87
CA GLY A 245 -8.57 9.12 16.59
C GLY A 245 -9.92 9.78 16.32
N GLY A 246 -9.95 10.78 15.44
CA GLY A 246 -11.11 11.68 15.31
C GLY A 246 -12.24 11.24 14.36
N SER A 247 -12.24 10.01 13.84
CA SER A 247 -13.17 9.58 12.78
C SER A 247 -14.48 8.96 13.30
N TYR A 248 -14.47 8.34 14.48
CA TYR A 248 -15.61 7.61 15.04
C TYR A 248 -15.66 7.75 16.57
N ASP A 249 -16.87 7.86 17.13
CA ASP A 249 -17.08 8.01 18.58
C ASP A 249 -16.45 6.88 19.40
N LYS A 250 -16.46 5.64 18.88
CA LYS A 250 -15.87 4.48 19.57
C LYS A 250 -14.37 4.63 19.85
N GLN A 251 -13.66 5.50 19.12
CA GLN A 251 -12.22 5.70 19.32
C GLN A 251 -11.89 6.35 20.66
N ALA A 252 -12.86 7.01 21.31
CA ALA A 252 -12.73 7.50 22.67
C ALA A 252 -12.61 6.37 23.72
N GLU A 253 -12.89 5.12 23.34
CA GLU A 253 -12.76 3.92 24.19
C GLU A 253 -11.39 3.23 24.08
N ALA A 254 -10.54 3.68 23.15
CA ALA A 254 -9.26 3.04 22.88
C ALA A 254 -8.30 3.18 24.08
N SER A 255 -7.54 2.12 24.35
CA SER A 255 -6.48 2.11 25.35
C SER A 255 -5.37 1.13 24.98
N VAL A 256 -4.20 1.30 25.62
CA VAL A 256 -3.04 0.43 25.44
C VAL A 256 -2.55 -0.08 26.78
N ILE A 257 -2.30 -1.39 26.89
CA ILE A 257 -1.47 -1.94 27.98
C ILE A 257 -0.05 -2.11 27.46
N ALA A 258 0.89 -1.33 27.98
CA ALA A 258 2.30 -1.37 27.59
C ALA A 258 3.14 -2.07 28.67
N THR A 259 3.77 -3.19 28.33
CA THR A 259 4.63 -3.97 29.23
C THR A 259 6.00 -4.19 28.59
N ASP A 260 7.07 -3.90 29.32
CA ASP A 260 8.47 -4.10 28.87
C ASP A 260 8.82 -3.41 27.53
N SER A 261 8.01 -2.43 27.10
CA SER A 261 8.18 -1.71 25.83
C SER A 261 8.92 -0.38 26.02
N ARG A 262 9.54 0.12 24.96
CA ARG A 262 10.35 1.33 24.92
C ARG A 262 9.87 2.24 23.79
N TRP A 263 9.58 3.48 24.12
CA TRP A 263 9.14 4.56 23.21
C TRP A 263 9.59 5.92 23.75
N GLU A 264 9.59 6.94 22.90
CA GLU A 264 10.00 8.31 23.23
C GLU A 264 8.85 9.31 23.22
N SER A 265 7.78 9.04 22.47
CA SER A 265 6.64 9.94 22.29
C SER A 265 5.28 9.23 22.31
N GLU A 266 4.26 9.91 22.81
CA GLU A 266 2.91 9.38 22.88
C GLU A 266 1.87 10.49 22.67
N ASP A 267 0.73 10.13 22.10
CA ASP A 267 -0.41 11.03 21.90
C ASP A 267 -1.74 10.33 22.17
N LEU A 268 -2.65 11.05 22.82
CA LEU A 268 -3.98 10.59 23.21
C LEU A 268 -5.01 11.52 22.57
N GLU A 269 -5.81 11.01 21.65
CA GLU A 269 -6.79 11.83 20.94
C GLU A 269 -7.86 12.40 21.89
N TYR A 270 -8.28 11.58 22.87
CA TYR A 270 -9.30 11.95 23.85
C TYR A 270 -8.78 11.84 25.27
N ASP A 271 -9.29 12.68 26.18
CA ASP A 271 -9.04 12.60 27.63
C ASP A 271 -9.43 11.24 28.26
N SER A 272 -10.27 10.45 27.56
CA SER A 272 -10.68 9.10 27.97
C SER A 272 -9.77 7.99 27.46
N ASN A 273 -8.88 8.28 26.50
CA ASN A 273 -7.87 7.32 26.07
C ASN A 273 -6.80 7.16 27.14
N ASP A 274 -6.17 5.99 27.18
CA ASP A 274 -5.23 5.64 28.24
C ASP A 274 -4.08 4.76 27.74
N ILE A 275 -2.90 4.96 28.31
CA ILE A 275 -1.75 4.07 28.18
C ILE A 275 -1.41 3.56 29.59
N GLN A 276 -1.73 2.29 29.83
CA GLN A 276 -1.42 1.57 31.06
C GLN A 276 0.01 1.02 30.99
N GLY A 277 0.98 1.80 31.45
CA GLY A 277 2.39 1.43 31.45
C GLY A 277 3.30 2.65 31.44
N GLU A 278 4.61 2.43 31.42
CA GLU A 278 5.59 3.49 31.20
C GLU A 278 6.75 2.94 30.36
N SER A 279 7.35 3.79 29.54
CA SER A 279 8.49 3.43 28.69
C SER A 279 9.66 2.92 29.54
N GLN A 280 10.19 1.74 29.19
CA GLN A 280 11.22 1.04 29.96
C GLN A 280 12.66 1.31 29.47
N GLY A 281 12.94 2.53 28.99
CA GLY A 281 14.27 2.97 28.61
C GLY A 281 14.34 3.51 27.18
N THR A 282 15.56 3.57 26.64
CA THR A 282 15.79 4.02 25.26
C THR A 282 15.44 2.89 24.29
N PRO A 283 14.54 3.12 23.32
CA PRO A 283 14.24 2.11 22.32
C PRO A 283 15.47 1.80 21.46
N GLU A 284 15.49 0.59 20.92
CA GLU A 284 16.59 0.08 20.10
C GLU A 284 16.12 -0.30 18.71
N ASP A 285 16.81 0.22 17.68
CA ASP A 285 16.71 -0.31 16.33
C ASP A 285 17.39 -1.69 16.28
N ARG A 286 16.58 -2.73 16.41
CA ARG A 286 17.00 -4.12 16.32
C ARG A 286 16.04 -4.87 15.42
N VAL A 287 16.57 -5.76 14.59
CA VAL A 287 15.75 -6.75 13.91
C VAL A 287 15.52 -7.93 14.87
N PRO A 288 14.26 -8.26 15.26
CA PRO A 288 13.98 -9.42 16.11
C PRO A 288 14.50 -10.73 15.52
N GLU A 289 14.87 -11.68 16.38
CA GLU A 289 15.37 -12.99 15.95
C GLU A 289 14.33 -13.70 15.07
N GLY A 290 14.78 -14.26 13.94
CA GLY A 290 13.91 -14.97 13.02
C GLY A 290 13.23 -14.10 11.96
N VAL A 291 13.27 -12.78 12.08
CA VAL A 291 12.76 -11.88 11.04
C VAL A 291 13.64 -11.97 9.78
N PRO A 292 13.04 -12.17 8.58
CA PRO A 292 13.78 -12.13 7.33
C PRO A 292 14.22 -10.71 7.01
N THR A 293 15.45 -10.54 6.53
CA THR A 293 16.01 -9.22 6.14
C THR A 293 16.11 -9.05 4.63
N SER A 294 15.62 -10.02 3.85
CA SER A 294 15.54 -9.97 2.39
C SER A 294 14.39 -10.85 1.91
N ALA A 295 13.97 -10.63 0.66
CA ALA A 295 12.96 -11.41 -0.01
C ALA A 295 13.38 -12.89 -0.11
N GLU A 296 14.64 -13.16 -0.44
CA GLU A 296 15.19 -14.51 -0.57
C GLU A 296 15.27 -15.22 0.79
N ALA A 297 15.63 -14.50 1.86
CA ALA A 297 15.63 -15.06 3.22
C ALA A 297 14.21 -15.46 3.66
N ALA A 298 13.21 -14.63 3.37
CA ALA A 298 11.81 -14.97 3.59
C ALA A 298 11.41 -16.20 2.75
N ALA A 299 11.59 -16.14 1.43
CA ALA A 299 11.19 -17.20 0.50
C ALA A 299 11.81 -18.56 0.82
N SER A 300 13.09 -18.60 1.20
CA SER A 300 13.81 -19.83 1.53
C SER A 300 13.52 -20.39 2.93
N GLY A 301 12.80 -19.65 3.78
CA GLY A 301 12.64 -20.07 5.19
C GLY A 301 13.89 -19.93 6.04
N SER A 302 14.92 -19.23 5.54
CA SER A 302 16.20 -19.05 6.25
C SER A 302 16.12 -17.83 7.16
N ALA A 303 15.81 -18.05 8.43
CA ALA A 303 15.91 -17.03 9.47
C ALA A 303 17.31 -16.42 9.52
N SER A 304 17.40 -15.09 9.64
CA SER A 304 18.67 -14.43 9.92
C SER A 304 19.18 -14.90 11.29
N SER A 305 20.34 -15.57 11.31
CA SER A 305 20.98 -15.95 12.57
C SER A 305 21.66 -14.71 13.12
N GLY A 306 21.06 -14.10 14.15
CA GLY A 306 21.57 -12.89 14.77
C GLY A 306 23.02 -13.04 15.22
N ASN A 307 23.89 -12.16 14.72
CA ASN A 307 25.26 -12.03 15.21
C ASN A 307 25.49 -10.59 15.70
N THR A 308 25.12 -10.33 16.96
CA THR A 308 25.51 -9.13 17.69
C THR A 308 26.93 -9.26 18.24
N GLY A 309 27.81 -8.33 17.82
CA GLY A 309 28.93 -7.84 18.64
C GLY A 309 30.35 -8.19 18.18
N GLY A 310 31.07 -7.20 17.65
CA GLY A 310 32.53 -7.21 17.63
C GLY A 310 33.19 -6.28 16.61
N SER A 311 33.37 -5.00 16.96
CA SER A 311 34.28 -4.09 16.26
C SER A 311 35.73 -4.61 16.28
N THR A 312 36.40 -4.63 15.13
CA THR A 312 37.79 -4.13 14.95
C THR A 312 38.24 -4.13 13.49
N ASP A 313 39.02 -3.10 13.17
CA ASP A 313 39.51 -2.62 11.88
C ASP A 313 40.31 -3.58 10.97
N SER A 314 40.26 -3.20 9.68
CA SER A 314 41.36 -3.02 8.71
C SER A 314 41.62 -4.04 7.59
N ASP A 315 41.69 -3.42 6.40
CA ASP A 315 42.47 -3.68 5.18
C ASP A 315 41.95 -4.64 4.08
N SER A 316 41.34 -3.97 3.08
CA SER A 316 41.72 -3.92 1.65
C SER A 316 41.69 -5.21 0.81
N SER A 317 40.82 -5.23 -0.21
CA SER A 317 41.22 -4.83 -1.59
C SER A 317 40.07 -4.96 -2.60
N ASP A 318 39.78 -3.85 -3.29
CA ASP A 318 39.20 -3.65 -4.62
C ASP A 318 38.39 -4.78 -5.30
N ASP A 319 37.10 -4.49 -5.54
CA ASP A 319 36.53 -4.55 -6.89
C ASP A 319 35.36 -3.54 -6.99
N THR A 320 35.68 -2.30 -7.40
CA THR A 320 34.68 -1.24 -7.61
C THR A 320 34.11 -1.34 -9.03
N GLY A 321 32.88 -1.85 -9.14
CA GLY A 321 31.98 -1.61 -10.26
C GLY A 321 30.99 -0.51 -9.87
N ASP A 322 31.34 0.72 -10.24
CA ASP A 322 30.50 1.90 -10.51
C ASP A 322 29.04 1.89 -10.00
N GLU A 323 28.84 2.37 -8.77
CA GLU A 323 27.57 2.96 -8.33
C GLU A 323 27.78 4.48 -8.30
N SER A 324 26.94 5.23 -9.00
CA SER A 324 27.07 6.67 -9.25
C SER A 324 27.13 7.49 -7.95
N ALA A 325 28.32 7.92 -7.52
CA ALA A 325 28.50 8.83 -6.38
C ALA A 325 28.08 10.26 -6.74
N LEU A 326 27.21 10.87 -5.92
CA LEU A 326 26.74 12.24 -6.08
C LEU A 326 27.87 13.28 -5.93
N PRO A 327 27.72 14.50 -6.49
CA PRO A 327 28.76 15.54 -6.44
C PRO A 327 29.07 16.04 -5.02
N GLN A 328 30.36 16.27 -4.74
CA GLN A 328 30.86 16.89 -3.50
C GLN A 328 31.78 18.09 -3.82
N GLY A 329 31.71 19.14 -3.01
CA GLY A 329 32.54 20.34 -3.12
C GLY A 329 31.76 21.57 -3.62
N ASP A 330 32.42 22.43 -4.40
CA ASP A 330 31.78 23.61 -5.00
C ASP A 330 31.17 23.21 -6.35
N PHE A 331 29.87 23.47 -6.56
CA PHE A 331 29.18 23.17 -7.82
C PHE A 331 27.97 24.09 -8.08
N ALA A 332 27.58 24.19 -9.35
CA ALA A 332 26.34 24.83 -9.76
C ALA A 332 25.22 23.78 -9.90
N LEU A 333 24.22 23.83 -9.01
CA LEU A 333 23.00 23.05 -9.13
C LEU A 333 22.05 23.76 -10.11
N THR A 334 21.52 23.02 -11.08
CA THR A 334 20.57 23.54 -12.07
C THR A 334 19.32 22.67 -12.12
N VAL A 335 18.15 23.31 -12.13
CA VAL A 335 16.83 22.67 -12.27
C VAL A 335 16.14 23.23 -13.51
N SER A 336 15.50 22.36 -14.31
CA SER A 336 14.84 22.78 -15.56
C SER A 336 13.62 21.92 -15.90
N THR A 337 12.62 22.51 -16.57
CA THR A 337 11.45 21.79 -17.14
C THR A 337 11.18 22.20 -18.57
N ASP A 338 10.59 21.30 -19.37
CA ASP A 338 10.26 21.53 -20.78
C ASP A 338 8.90 22.25 -20.99
N GLY A 339 8.32 22.83 -19.94
CA GLY A 339 7.08 23.63 -20.01
C GLY A 339 6.01 23.22 -19.00
N ASP A 340 6.11 22.01 -18.45
CA ASP A 340 5.25 21.56 -17.36
C ASP A 340 5.71 22.18 -16.03
N LEU A 341 4.75 22.52 -15.17
CA LEU A 341 5.03 22.98 -13.82
C LEU A 341 5.67 21.82 -13.03
N ALA A 342 6.86 22.07 -12.48
CA ALA A 342 7.43 21.21 -11.48
C ALA A 342 7.75 21.98 -10.20
N GLU A 343 7.38 21.39 -9.08
CA GLU A 343 7.82 21.81 -7.75
C GLU A 343 8.96 20.89 -7.33
N TYR A 344 10.06 21.47 -6.87
CA TYR A 344 11.25 20.71 -6.52
C TYR A 344 11.84 21.12 -5.18
N ILE A 345 12.53 20.18 -4.56
CA ILE A 345 13.26 20.39 -3.32
C ILE A 345 14.56 19.59 -3.33
N VAL A 346 15.63 20.21 -2.82
CA VAL A 346 16.95 19.62 -2.70
C VAL A 346 17.48 19.89 -1.30
N GLU A 347 17.90 18.85 -0.59
CA GLU A 347 18.59 18.92 0.69
C GLU A 347 20.09 18.72 0.49
N LEU A 348 20.87 19.59 1.13
CA LEU A 348 22.31 19.71 0.98
C LEU A 348 22.96 19.79 2.36
N ASP A 349 24.08 19.09 2.57
CA ASP A 349 25.04 19.46 3.61
C ASP A 349 26.03 20.43 2.94
N ALA A 350 26.01 21.72 3.29
CA ALA A 350 26.82 22.73 2.60
C ALA A 350 27.25 23.87 3.53
N GLU A 351 28.37 24.52 3.21
CA GLU A 351 28.79 25.73 3.94
C GLU A 351 27.91 26.93 3.60
N ASP A 352 27.52 27.08 2.32
CA ASP A 352 26.67 28.16 1.83
C ASP A 352 25.95 27.78 0.53
N VAL A 353 24.72 28.26 0.34
CA VAL A 353 23.96 28.11 -0.91
C VAL A 353 23.37 29.45 -1.32
N THR A 354 23.71 29.90 -2.53
CA THR A 354 23.26 31.20 -3.04
C THR A 354 22.48 31.04 -4.34
N ALA A 355 21.38 31.77 -4.46
CA ALA A 355 20.59 31.79 -5.68
C ALA A 355 21.39 32.42 -6.84
N GLY A 356 21.33 31.78 -8.01
CA GLY A 356 22.03 32.13 -9.23
C GLY A 356 21.09 32.67 -10.32
N GLU A 357 21.42 32.45 -11.59
CA GLU A 357 20.59 32.90 -12.71
C GLU A 357 19.26 32.13 -12.76
N GLY A 358 18.14 32.83 -12.99
CA GLY A 358 16.79 32.25 -13.00
C GLY A 358 16.17 32.11 -11.61
N ALA A 359 16.99 31.86 -10.59
CA ALA A 359 16.58 31.81 -9.19
C ALA A 359 16.58 33.24 -8.60
N ASP A 360 15.53 34.03 -8.86
CA ASP A 360 15.35 35.30 -8.13
C ASP A 360 13.87 35.69 -7.92
N THR A 361 13.58 35.87 -6.63
CA THR A 361 12.42 36.40 -5.92
C THR A 361 11.46 37.28 -6.73
N HIS A 362 10.39 36.68 -7.23
CA HIS A 362 9.24 37.43 -7.74
C HIS A 362 8.18 37.55 -6.65
N ASP A 363 7.78 38.80 -6.37
CA ASP A 363 6.77 39.24 -5.38
C ASP A 363 5.33 38.77 -5.72
N HIS A 364 5.17 37.47 -6.01
CA HIS A 364 3.91 36.79 -6.32
C HIS A 364 4.02 35.30 -6.01
N ASP A 365 3.32 34.85 -4.97
CA ASP A 365 2.85 33.51 -4.56
C ASP A 365 3.73 32.24 -4.75
N TYR A 366 4.85 32.29 -5.46
CA TYR A 366 5.77 31.17 -5.74
C TYR A 366 7.20 31.73 -5.84
N GLU A 367 8.00 31.57 -4.78
CA GLU A 367 9.39 32.03 -4.75
C GLU A 367 10.37 30.87 -4.59
N ASP A 368 11.42 30.86 -5.42
CA ASP A 368 12.55 29.96 -5.25
C ASP A 368 13.46 30.47 -4.13
N ARG A 369 13.77 29.60 -3.16
CA ARG A 369 14.51 29.98 -1.95
C ARG A 369 15.55 28.95 -1.59
N ALA A 370 16.71 29.43 -1.18
CA ALA A 370 17.70 28.64 -0.46
C ALA A 370 17.70 29.08 1.02
N PHE A 371 17.54 28.14 1.95
CA PHE A 371 17.51 28.43 3.38
C PHE A 371 18.13 27.30 4.20
N GLU A 372 18.68 27.64 5.38
CA GLU A 372 19.29 26.67 6.30
C GLU A 372 18.29 26.25 7.38
N ARG A 373 18.23 24.95 7.70
CA ARG A 373 17.44 24.39 8.81
C ARG A 373 18.10 23.14 9.37
N ASN A 374 18.17 23.02 10.70
CA ASN A 374 18.76 21.87 11.40
C ASN A 374 20.20 21.50 10.98
N GLY A 375 20.98 22.46 10.47
CA GLY A 375 22.36 22.26 10.02
C GLY A 375 22.51 21.85 8.56
N ASN A 376 21.40 21.67 7.83
CA ASN A 376 21.38 21.39 6.40
C ASN A 376 20.81 22.59 5.62
N TRP A 377 21.21 22.71 4.36
CA TRP A 377 20.63 23.66 3.40
C TRP A 377 19.51 23.01 2.60
N TYR A 378 18.45 23.77 2.35
CA TYR A 378 17.33 23.39 1.51
C TYR A 378 17.19 24.38 0.37
N VAL A 379 17.05 23.86 -0.84
CA VAL A 379 16.66 24.60 -2.04
C VAL A 379 15.25 24.15 -2.41
N HIS A 380 14.30 25.07 -2.45
CA HIS A 380 12.91 24.83 -2.87
C HIS A 380 12.51 25.84 -3.93
N GLY A 381 11.75 25.40 -4.94
CA GLY A 381 11.30 26.29 -5.99
C GLY A 381 10.30 25.66 -6.96
N TYR A 382 9.85 26.48 -7.91
CA TYR A 382 8.88 26.12 -8.95
C TYR A 382 9.39 26.53 -10.34
N THR A 383 9.57 25.57 -11.24
CA THR A 383 9.90 25.85 -12.66
C THR A 383 8.76 25.45 -13.58
N ALA A 384 8.37 26.35 -14.49
CA ALA A 384 7.36 26.11 -15.53
C ALA A 384 7.88 26.54 -16.91
N GLY A 385 8.81 25.77 -17.48
CA GLY A 385 9.44 26.06 -18.76
C GLY A 385 10.70 26.93 -18.68
N GLY A 386 11.44 26.85 -17.57
CA GLY A 386 12.60 27.66 -17.26
C GLY A 386 13.84 26.87 -16.87
N THR A 387 14.87 27.59 -16.44
CA THR A 387 16.08 27.02 -15.85
C THR A 387 16.50 27.89 -14.68
N GLU A 388 16.61 27.27 -13.51
CA GLU A 388 17.00 27.91 -12.26
C GLU A 388 18.35 27.34 -11.81
N THR A 389 19.22 28.22 -11.30
CA THR A 389 20.57 27.84 -10.87
C THR A 389 20.83 28.25 -9.43
N PHE A 390 21.49 27.40 -8.65
CA PHE A 390 21.99 27.68 -7.30
C PHE A 390 23.48 27.38 -7.22
N GLN A 391 24.25 28.23 -6.54
CA GLN A 391 25.67 28.01 -6.30
C GLN A 391 25.85 27.41 -4.91
N VAL A 392 26.40 26.20 -4.84
CA VAL A 392 26.70 25.48 -3.59
C VAL A 392 28.20 25.61 -3.31
N THR A 393 28.54 26.03 -2.09
CA THR A 393 29.93 26.14 -1.60
C THR A 393 30.21 25.06 -0.56
N GLY A 394 31.25 24.26 -0.80
CA GLY A 394 31.73 23.24 0.13
C GLY A 394 30.66 22.24 0.56
N GLY A 395 29.84 21.74 -0.36
CA GLY A 395 28.68 20.91 0.00
C GLY A 395 28.53 19.59 -0.75
N GLU A 396 27.57 18.78 -0.30
CA GLU A 396 27.17 17.49 -0.85
C GLU A 396 25.64 17.46 -0.97
N ILE A 397 25.14 16.85 -2.06
CA ILE A 397 23.70 16.62 -2.22
C ILE A 397 23.29 15.41 -1.38
N LEU A 398 22.42 15.65 -0.40
CA LEU A 398 21.87 14.59 0.45
C LEU A 398 20.59 14.01 -0.15
N ARG A 399 19.71 14.88 -0.66
CA ARG A 399 18.43 14.51 -1.27
C ARG A 399 18.05 15.46 -2.39
N LEU A 400 17.38 14.96 -3.42
CA LEU A 400 16.84 15.78 -4.50
C LEU A 400 15.56 15.15 -5.04
N GLY A 401 14.51 15.94 -5.22
CA GLY A 401 13.22 15.40 -5.64
C GLY A 401 12.28 16.46 -6.17
N ALA A 402 11.20 15.98 -6.79
CA ALA A 402 10.10 16.81 -7.23
C ALA A 402 8.84 16.43 -6.45
N ALA A 403 8.18 17.43 -5.84
CA ALA A 403 6.87 17.25 -5.22
C ALA A 403 5.77 17.17 -6.30
N GLN A 404 5.99 17.83 -7.43
CA GLN A 404 5.14 17.78 -8.61
C GLN A 404 5.99 17.86 -9.88
N GLY A 405 5.56 17.19 -10.94
CA GLY A 405 6.20 17.26 -12.26
C GLY A 405 7.50 16.45 -12.36
N SER A 406 8.23 16.62 -13.46
CA SER A 406 9.45 15.85 -13.75
C SER A 406 10.62 16.77 -14.16
N PRO A 407 11.14 17.58 -13.24
CA PRO A 407 12.25 18.47 -13.52
C PRO A 407 13.55 17.69 -13.75
N LEU A 408 14.39 18.23 -14.64
CA LEU A 408 15.74 17.75 -14.86
C LEU A 408 16.70 18.47 -13.91
N PHE A 409 17.36 17.71 -13.05
CA PHE A 409 18.44 18.18 -12.19
C PHE A 409 19.81 17.94 -12.82
N THR A 410 20.67 18.94 -12.76
CA THR A 410 22.08 18.79 -13.13
C THR A 410 23.00 19.47 -12.11
N ALA A 411 24.20 18.92 -11.91
CA ALA A 411 25.30 19.59 -11.21
C ALA A 411 26.44 19.84 -12.20
N ASP A 412 26.85 21.10 -12.37
CA ASP A 412 27.83 21.53 -13.37
C ASP A 412 27.52 21.00 -14.80
N GLY A 413 26.22 20.88 -15.11
CA GLY A 413 25.72 20.38 -16.39
C GLY A 413 25.74 18.85 -16.55
N GLN A 414 26.13 18.09 -15.53
CA GLN A 414 25.97 16.63 -15.49
C GLN A 414 24.60 16.28 -14.92
N ARG A 415 23.84 15.46 -15.65
CA ARG A 415 22.51 14.98 -15.22
C ARG A 415 22.64 14.15 -13.94
N LEU A 416 21.82 14.47 -12.96
CA LEU A 416 21.68 13.72 -11.72
C LEU A 416 20.53 12.70 -11.89
N ASP A 417 20.70 11.51 -11.33
CA ASP A 417 19.66 10.49 -11.28
C ASP A 417 18.82 10.68 -10.01
N THR A 418 17.52 10.93 -10.19
CA THR A 418 16.57 11.12 -9.08
C THR A 418 16.24 9.81 -8.37
N GLY A 419 16.68 8.66 -8.92
CA GLY A 419 16.46 7.33 -8.33
C GLY A 419 17.46 6.92 -7.24
N ALA A 420 18.42 7.78 -6.88
CA ALA A 420 19.50 7.44 -5.95
C ALA A 420 19.48 8.18 -4.60
N VAL A 421 18.57 9.13 -4.38
CA VAL A 421 18.42 9.84 -3.10
C VAL A 421 16.98 10.27 -2.87
N ASP A 422 16.42 9.94 -1.71
CA ASP A 422 15.01 10.08 -1.34
C ASP A 422 14.39 11.42 -1.77
N SER A 423 13.29 11.37 -2.51
CA SER A 423 12.47 12.55 -2.79
C SER A 423 11.91 13.12 -1.47
N ILE A 424 12.27 14.36 -1.15
CA ILE A 424 11.60 15.14 -0.09
C ILE A 424 10.27 15.67 -0.65
N SER A 425 9.19 15.55 0.11
CA SER A 425 7.88 16.12 -0.25
C SER A 425 7.37 17.15 0.76
N SER A 426 8.14 17.48 1.81
CA SER A 426 7.67 18.40 2.86
C SER A 426 8.74 19.42 3.26
N ILE A 427 8.36 20.69 3.12
CA ILE A 427 8.96 21.78 3.86
C ILE A 427 8.25 21.80 5.21
N PRO A 428 8.93 21.82 6.35
CA PRO A 428 8.22 21.78 7.61
C PRO A 428 7.55 23.15 7.86
N ASP A 429 6.25 23.11 8.20
CA ASP A 429 5.28 24.22 8.18
C ASP A 429 5.78 25.61 8.59
N VAL A 430 5.32 26.61 7.82
CA VAL A 430 5.23 28.02 8.23
C VAL A 430 3.73 28.36 8.24
N GLU A 431 3.19 28.65 9.43
CA GLU A 431 1.76 29.00 9.60
C GLU A 431 1.34 30.21 8.74
N ASP A 432 0.23 30.08 7.98
CA ASP A 432 -0.81 31.12 7.92
C ASP A 432 -2.14 30.55 7.37
N GLY A 433 -3.27 31.03 7.90
CA GLY A 433 -4.60 30.44 7.66
C GLY A 433 -5.58 31.27 6.82
N ALA A 434 -6.73 30.66 6.47
CA ALA A 434 -8.11 31.19 6.56
C ALA A 434 -9.09 30.71 5.46
N ASP A 435 -10.23 30.16 5.92
CA ASP A 435 -11.65 30.33 5.54
C ASP A 435 -12.20 30.22 4.08
N THR A 436 -12.99 29.14 3.88
CA THR A 436 -14.42 29.00 3.46
C THR A 436 -15.11 29.93 2.44
N ASP A 437 -15.82 29.33 1.45
CA ASP A 437 -17.31 29.27 1.28
C ASP A 437 -17.83 29.31 -0.19
N GLY A 438 -18.78 28.41 -0.54
CA GLY A 438 -20.05 28.83 -1.18
C GLY A 438 -20.53 28.28 -2.56
N ASP A 439 -21.33 27.19 -2.56
CA ASP A 439 -22.79 27.11 -2.89
C ASP A 439 -23.39 27.26 -4.35
N ARG A 440 -24.25 26.27 -4.72
CA ARG A 440 -25.52 26.24 -5.54
C ARG A 440 -25.59 25.80 -7.04
N SER A 441 -26.29 24.66 -7.23
CA SER A 441 -27.62 24.41 -7.91
C SER A 441 -27.78 23.98 -9.40
N ASP A 442 -28.52 22.86 -9.55
CA ASP A 442 -29.71 22.55 -10.38
C ASP A 442 -29.65 21.93 -11.82
N ASP A 443 -30.18 20.69 -11.87
CA ASP A 443 -31.25 20.11 -12.73
C ASP A 443 -31.08 19.72 -14.24
N GLN A 444 -31.13 18.38 -14.45
CA GLN A 444 -32.01 17.54 -15.30
C GLN A 444 -32.23 17.85 -16.82
N ASN A 445 -32.11 16.81 -17.68
CA ASN A 445 -33.24 16.03 -18.27
C ASN A 445 -32.95 15.34 -19.66
N THR A 446 -32.97 13.98 -19.65
CA THR A 446 -33.62 12.98 -20.56
C THR A 446 -33.35 12.80 -22.08
N ASP A 447 -33.11 11.50 -22.40
CA ASP A 447 -33.72 10.58 -23.40
C ASP A 447 -33.45 10.68 -24.92
N SER A 448 -32.90 9.61 -25.52
CA SER A 448 -33.64 8.50 -26.18
C SER A 448 -32.86 7.71 -27.26
N ASP A 449 -32.66 6.40 -26.99
CA ASP A 449 -32.94 5.18 -27.77
C ASP A 449 -32.49 4.97 -29.25
N ALA A 450 -31.57 3.98 -29.42
CA ALA A 450 -31.84 2.59 -29.90
C ALA A 450 -31.24 2.03 -31.22
N ASP A 451 -30.77 0.76 -31.07
CA ASP A 451 -30.94 -0.45 -31.93
C ASP A 451 -29.69 -0.93 -32.74
N SER A 452 -29.23 -2.21 -32.81
CA SER A 452 -29.53 -3.52 -32.19
C SER A 452 -28.51 -4.61 -32.62
N GLY A 453 -28.41 -5.71 -31.86
CA GLY A 453 -27.86 -7.01 -32.29
C GLY A 453 -27.93 -8.11 -31.22
N SER A 454 -28.65 -9.22 -31.46
CA SER A 454 -29.09 -10.23 -30.48
C SER A 454 -28.10 -11.38 -30.17
N ASP A 455 -27.91 -11.73 -28.89
CA ASP A 455 -27.64 -13.12 -28.43
C ASP A 455 -27.94 -13.24 -26.92
N THR A 456 -28.71 -14.27 -26.51
CA THR A 456 -29.34 -14.44 -25.17
C THR A 456 -30.03 -13.18 -24.64
N GLU A 457 -31.37 -13.06 -24.70
CA GLU A 457 -32.04 -11.85 -24.19
C GLU A 457 -31.61 -11.60 -22.73
N LEU A 458 -30.74 -10.60 -22.56
CA LEU A 458 -30.31 -10.03 -21.30
C LEU A 458 -31.48 -9.18 -20.78
N ALA A 459 -32.59 -9.85 -20.49
CA ALA A 459 -33.88 -9.24 -20.20
C ALA A 459 -33.92 -8.56 -18.82
N ASN A 460 -32.92 -8.85 -17.98
CA ASN A 460 -32.81 -8.29 -16.65
C ASN A 460 -31.71 -7.24 -16.60
N ARG A 461 -31.79 -6.34 -15.64
CA ARG A 461 -30.85 -5.22 -15.50
C ARG A 461 -30.46 -5.00 -14.05
N VAL A 462 -29.16 -4.79 -13.81
CA VAL A 462 -28.61 -4.30 -12.55
C VAL A 462 -28.11 -2.88 -12.77
N VAL A 463 -28.45 -1.97 -11.87
CA VAL A 463 -27.84 -0.64 -11.78
C VAL A 463 -27.21 -0.50 -10.41
N VAL A 464 -25.97 -0.04 -10.36
CA VAL A 464 -25.28 0.38 -9.15
C VAL A 464 -25.17 1.90 -9.20
N ASP A 465 -25.93 2.56 -8.34
CA ASP A 465 -26.09 4.01 -8.29
C ASP A 465 -25.27 4.58 -7.12
N GLY A 466 -24.16 5.23 -7.45
CA GLY A 466 -23.31 5.93 -6.48
C GLY A 466 -23.78 7.37 -6.21
N THR A 467 -24.64 7.95 -7.05
CA THR A 467 -25.01 9.38 -7.07
C THR A 467 -25.62 9.92 -5.76
N GLN A 468 -26.02 9.03 -4.86
CA GLN A 468 -26.62 9.37 -3.56
C GLN A 468 -25.59 9.61 -2.44
N SER A 469 -24.30 9.41 -2.72
CA SER A 469 -23.18 9.61 -1.80
C SER A 469 -21.98 10.21 -2.52
N ASP A 470 -21.14 10.95 -1.79
CA ASP A 470 -19.79 11.36 -2.20
C ASP A 470 -18.72 10.31 -1.84
N ASP A 471 -19.15 9.13 -1.38
CA ASP A 471 -18.29 8.02 -1.00
C ASP A 471 -18.14 7.01 -2.14
N VAL A 472 -16.91 6.56 -2.36
CA VAL A 472 -16.61 5.48 -3.31
C VAL A 472 -17.20 4.16 -2.82
N SER A 473 -17.91 3.48 -3.71
CA SER A 473 -18.53 2.18 -3.45
C SER A 473 -18.00 1.14 -4.41
N THR A 474 -17.49 0.04 -3.87
CA THR A 474 -17.12 -1.13 -4.67
C THR A 474 -18.27 -2.13 -4.67
N TYR A 475 -18.47 -2.82 -5.78
CA TYR A 475 -19.48 -3.84 -5.88
C TYR A 475 -18.98 -5.06 -6.64
N LYS A 476 -19.55 -6.21 -6.28
CA LYS A 476 -19.38 -7.46 -6.98
C LYS A 476 -20.70 -8.18 -7.04
N PHE A 477 -21.10 -8.61 -8.23
CA PHE A 477 -22.23 -9.50 -8.36
C PHE A 477 -21.96 -10.65 -9.32
N THR A 478 -22.73 -11.72 -9.16
CA THR A 478 -22.66 -12.92 -9.98
C THR A 478 -24.07 -13.31 -10.40
N VAL A 479 -24.25 -13.64 -11.67
CA VAL A 479 -25.53 -14.09 -12.23
C VAL A 479 -25.47 -15.57 -12.58
N SER A 480 -26.62 -16.24 -12.69
CA SER A 480 -26.68 -17.63 -13.12
C SER A 480 -26.54 -17.81 -14.63
N GLY A 481 -26.62 -16.72 -15.40
CA GLY A 481 -26.50 -16.67 -16.85
C GLY A 481 -25.31 -15.81 -17.27
N THR A 482 -25.51 -14.99 -18.30
CA THR A 482 -24.49 -14.07 -18.82
C THR A 482 -24.75 -12.63 -18.40
N VAL A 483 -23.71 -11.80 -18.31
CA VAL A 483 -23.80 -10.37 -18.01
C VAL A 483 -22.93 -9.54 -18.96
N GLU A 484 -23.43 -8.39 -19.38
CA GLU A 484 -22.72 -7.42 -20.21
C GLU A 484 -22.94 -6.00 -19.68
N SER A 485 -21.99 -5.09 -19.90
CA SER A 485 -22.17 -3.66 -19.58
C SER A 485 -23.31 -3.06 -20.41
N ASP A 486 -24.00 -2.09 -19.81
CA ASP A 486 -25.03 -1.27 -20.44
C ASP A 486 -24.56 0.19 -20.49
N PRO A 487 -23.83 0.60 -21.56
CA PRO A 487 -23.27 1.95 -21.66
C PRO A 487 -24.33 3.04 -21.80
N GLU A 488 -25.54 2.70 -22.29
CA GLU A 488 -26.65 3.67 -22.36
C GLU A 488 -27.23 3.96 -20.98
N GLY A 489 -27.08 2.99 -20.08
CA GLY A 489 -27.49 3.04 -18.70
C GLY A 489 -26.45 3.49 -17.69
N THR A 490 -25.19 3.61 -18.13
CA THR A 490 -24.04 4.00 -17.31
C THR A 490 -23.84 5.51 -17.46
N THR A 491 -23.79 6.25 -16.35
CA THR A 491 -23.76 7.72 -16.39
C THR A 491 -22.71 8.32 -15.48
N LEU A 492 -22.09 9.41 -15.93
CA LEU A 492 -21.22 10.25 -15.12
C LEU A 492 -21.99 11.52 -14.74
N VAL A 493 -22.14 11.80 -13.44
CA VAL A 493 -22.70 13.08 -12.98
C VAL A 493 -21.58 14.12 -12.94
N ASN A 494 -21.81 15.34 -13.45
CA ASN A 494 -20.85 16.46 -13.46
C ASN A 494 -19.45 16.18 -14.08
N GLY A 495 -19.33 15.18 -14.96
CA GLY A 495 -18.04 14.77 -15.53
C GLY A 495 -17.41 13.55 -14.85
N GLY A 496 -18.04 13.05 -13.78
CA GLY A 496 -17.55 11.94 -12.97
C GLY A 496 -16.43 12.38 -12.04
N SER A 497 -16.29 11.68 -10.92
CA SER A 497 -15.00 11.63 -10.25
C SER A 497 -14.03 10.78 -11.08
N ASP A 498 -12.73 10.85 -10.80
CA ASP A 498 -11.77 9.95 -11.46
C ASP A 498 -12.13 8.46 -11.26
N TRP A 499 -12.84 8.12 -10.16
CA TRP A 499 -13.37 6.78 -9.87
C TRP A 499 -14.42 6.30 -10.87
N ASP A 500 -15.30 7.20 -11.32
CA ASP A 500 -16.36 6.86 -12.27
C ASP A 500 -15.81 6.69 -13.71
N THR A 501 -14.55 7.05 -13.94
CA THR A 501 -13.87 6.83 -15.24
C THR A 501 -13.12 5.49 -15.32
N ILE A 502 -13.08 4.74 -14.22
CA ILE A 502 -12.45 3.41 -14.17
C ILE A 502 -13.34 2.40 -14.87
N GLU A 503 -12.76 1.62 -15.78
CA GLU A 503 -13.50 0.58 -16.51
C GLU A 503 -13.75 -0.64 -15.62
N ASP A 504 -15.02 -1.04 -15.51
CA ASP A 504 -15.40 -2.22 -14.71
C ASP A 504 -14.87 -3.53 -15.28
N ASN A 505 -14.59 -4.47 -14.38
CA ASN A 505 -14.24 -5.83 -14.77
C ASN A 505 -15.50 -6.67 -14.98
N VAL A 506 -15.92 -6.79 -16.24
CA VAL A 506 -17.05 -7.63 -16.65
C VAL A 506 -16.56 -8.95 -17.23
N SER A 507 -16.89 -10.05 -16.55
CA SER A 507 -16.68 -11.43 -17.00
C SER A 507 -18.00 -12.06 -17.45
N GLU A 508 -17.95 -13.28 -18.00
CA GLU A 508 -19.13 -13.94 -18.57
C GLU A 508 -20.34 -13.98 -17.62
N ASP A 509 -20.14 -14.26 -16.33
CA ASP A 509 -21.22 -14.40 -15.32
C ASP A 509 -21.05 -13.52 -14.08
N SER A 510 -20.03 -12.66 -14.03
CA SER A 510 -19.76 -11.82 -12.86
C SER A 510 -19.18 -10.46 -13.21
N VAL A 511 -19.45 -9.49 -12.34
CA VAL A 511 -18.99 -8.10 -12.48
C VAL A 511 -18.31 -7.69 -11.18
N VAL A 512 -17.19 -6.97 -11.31
CA VAL A 512 -16.56 -6.20 -10.23
C VAL A 512 -16.37 -4.78 -10.73
N GLY A 513 -16.91 -3.81 -9.98
CA GLY A 513 -16.86 -2.41 -10.37
C GLY A 513 -16.78 -1.45 -9.20
N ILE A 514 -16.58 -0.17 -9.53
CA ILE A 514 -16.42 0.92 -8.58
C ILE A 514 -17.26 2.10 -9.06
N VAL A 515 -18.14 2.58 -8.20
CA VAL A 515 -18.97 3.75 -8.47
C VAL A 515 -18.80 4.77 -7.36
N SER A 516 -18.69 6.05 -7.71
CA SER A 516 -18.68 7.17 -6.76
C SER A 516 -19.85 8.08 -7.03
N GLU A 517 -19.73 9.06 -7.92
CA GLU A 517 -20.81 10.01 -8.25
C GLU A 517 -21.55 9.62 -9.54
N GLY A 518 -21.26 8.45 -10.11
CA GLY A 518 -21.88 7.91 -11.31
C GLY A 518 -22.96 6.84 -11.07
N GLU A 519 -23.45 6.28 -12.16
CA GLU A 519 -24.23 5.05 -12.17
C GLU A 519 -23.58 4.06 -13.13
N ASP A 520 -23.41 2.81 -12.70
CA ASP A 520 -22.95 1.72 -13.54
C ASP A 520 -24.08 0.74 -13.80
N ALA A 521 -24.27 0.39 -15.08
CA ALA A 521 -25.38 -0.44 -15.50
C ALA A 521 -24.94 -1.68 -16.26
N TYR A 522 -25.69 -2.76 -16.05
CA TYR A 522 -25.45 -4.05 -16.68
C TYR A 522 -26.76 -4.72 -17.07
N VAL A 523 -26.76 -5.35 -18.23
CA VAL A 523 -27.83 -6.23 -18.67
C VAL A 523 -27.39 -7.68 -18.49
N TYR A 524 -28.29 -8.53 -17.98
CA TYR A 524 -27.97 -9.92 -17.69
C TYR A 524 -29.11 -10.90 -17.99
N SER A 525 -28.77 -12.18 -18.11
CA SER A 525 -29.71 -13.31 -18.17
C SER A 525 -29.65 -14.17 -16.90
N GLY A 526 -30.78 -14.81 -16.54
CA GLY A 526 -30.86 -15.66 -15.34
C GLY A 526 -31.19 -14.88 -14.06
N GLU A 527 -30.66 -15.31 -12.91
CA GLU A 527 -30.88 -14.67 -11.60
C GLU A 527 -29.56 -14.17 -11.01
N VAL A 528 -29.59 -13.05 -10.28
CA VAL A 528 -28.45 -12.64 -9.44
C VAL A 528 -28.31 -13.65 -8.30
N THR A 529 -27.19 -14.36 -8.27
CA THR A 529 -26.88 -15.41 -7.28
C THR A 529 -26.04 -14.91 -6.12
N ASN A 530 -25.30 -13.82 -6.34
CA ASN A 530 -24.52 -13.13 -5.31
C ASN A 530 -24.47 -11.64 -5.63
N MET A 531 -24.56 -10.80 -4.60
CA MET A 531 -24.47 -9.34 -4.69
C MET A 531 -23.79 -8.86 -3.42
N VAL A 532 -22.65 -8.21 -3.59
CA VAL A 532 -21.86 -7.60 -2.53
C VAL A 532 -21.65 -6.15 -2.93
N ILE A 533 -22.05 -5.22 -2.08
CA ILE A 533 -21.77 -3.80 -2.23
C ILE A 533 -21.07 -3.37 -0.95
N ARG A 534 -19.98 -2.63 -1.09
CA ARG A 534 -19.18 -2.10 0.01
C ARG A 534 -19.01 -0.61 -0.22
N GLY A 535 -19.80 0.16 0.51
CA GLY A 535 -19.99 1.60 0.31
C GLY A 535 -21.47 1.94 0.41
N ASN A 536 -21.83 3.17 0.02
CA ASN A 536 -23.19 3.70 0.13
C ASN A 536 -23.99 3.63 -1.18
N ALA A 537 -23.43 3.04 -2.24
CA ALA A 537 -24.13 2.88 -3.50
C ALA A 537 -25.40 2.04 -3.35
N THR A 538 -26.45 2.47 -4.06
CA THR A 538 -27.74 1.80 -4.10
C THR A 538 -27.78 0.85 -5.28
N VAL A 539 -28.26 -0.37 -5.08
CA VAL A 539 -28.45 -1.32 -6.17
C VAL A 539 -29.91 -1.51 -6.53
N THR A 540 -30.22 -1.33 -7.80
CA THR A 540 -31.53 -1.60 -8.38
C THR A 540 -31.45 -2.82 -9.28
N ILE A 541 -32.24 -3.85 -8.97
CA ILE A 541 -32.38 -5.06 -9.79
C ILE A 541 -33.75 -5.06 -10.45
N GLN A 542 -33.77 -5.08 -11.78
CA GLN A 542 -34.98 -5.16 -12.60
C GLN A 542 -35.00 -6.52 -13.28
N ASN A 543 -36.04 -7.31 -13.02
CA ASN A 543 -36.26 -8.59 -13.69
C ASN A 543 -37.51 -8.47 -14.58
N GLU A 544 -37.45 -9.01 -15.80
CA GLU A 544 -38.61 -9.14 -16.70
C GLU A 544 -39.48 -10.38 -16.43
#